data_AF-G9ER06-F1
#
_entry.id   AF-G9ER06-F1
#
_cell.length_a   1.000
_cell.length_b   1.000
_cell.length_c   1.000
_cell.angle_alpha   90.00
_cell.angle_beta   90.00
_cell.angle_gamma   90.00
#
_symmetry.space_group_name_H-M   'P 1'
#
loop_
_entity.id
_entity.type
_entity.pdbx_description
1 polymer ?
#
loop_
_entity_poly.entity_id
_entity_poly.type
_entity_poly.pdbx_seq_one_letter_code
_entity_poly.pdbx_strand_id
1 'polypeptide(L)'
;MQFITSKNSPINNIADIKNKKIGVIKTTFYNLLTQSSYHNDNQIIAYNLVSDLLSGLAQNKVDVIVLNNAIAYSFINNNIYNIKLVGHAIPLGEGYGIIALSDKEALITEINKAILSIEKDGTYTSIYQKYYGH
;
A
#
# COMPACT_ATOMS: atom_id res chain seq x y z
N MET A 1 4.09 -1.94 0.39
CA MET A 1 2.83 -2.06 1.17
C MET A 1 3.06 -1.67 2.61
N GLN A 2 2.00 -1.24 3.31
CA GLN A 2 2.07 -0.80 4.70
C GLN A 2 0.95 -1.48 5.49
N PHE A 3 1.32 -2.05 6.64
CA PHE A 3 0.35 -2.57 7.61
C PHE A 3 -0.19 -1.44 8.48
N ILE A 4 -1.49 -1.51 8.77
CA ILE A 4 -2.24 -0.52 9.54
C ILE A 4 -3.16 -1.25 10.51
N THR A 5 -3.28 -0.75 11.73
CA THR A 5 -4.24 -1.25 12.73
C THR A 5 -4.92 -0.08 13.44
N SER A 6 -5.92 -0.36 14.29
CA SER A 6 -6.57 0.64 15.14
C SER A 6 -5.57 1.24 16.14
N LYS A 7 -5.67 2.54 16.47
CA LYS A 7 -4.71 3.18 17.42
C LYS A 7 -4.60 2.45 18.76
N ASN A 8 -5.70 1.89 19.24
CA ASN A 8 -5.80 1.17 20.52
C ASN A 8 -5.32 -0.28 20.45
N SER A 9 -4.94 -0.78 19.27
CA SER A 9 -4.46 -2.15 19.09
C SER A 9 -3.11 -2.37 19.76
N PRO A 10 -2.85 -3.54 20.37
CA PRO A 10 -1.53 -3.88 20.90
C PRO A 10 -0.51 -4.20 19.79
N ILE A 11 -0.92 -4.28 18.53
CA ILE A 11 -0.05 -4.56 17.39
C ILE A 11 0.73 -3.28 17.04
N ASN A 12 2.06 -3.32 17.20
CA ASN A 12 2.94 -2.18 16.97
C ASN A 12 4.01 -2.46 15.90
N ASN A 13 4.47 -3.70 15.80
CA ASN A 13 5.50 -4.11 14.86
C ASN A 13 5.05 -5.33 14.03
N ILE A 14 5.86 -5.68 13.03
CA ILE A 14 5.53 -6.78 12.10
C ILE A 14 5.49 -8.14 12.80
N ALA A 15 6.32 -8.38 13.83
CA ALA A 15 6.34 -9.63 14.57
C ALA A 15 5.04 -9.86 15.37
N ASP A 16 4.32 -8.79 15.71
CA ASP A 16 2.99 -8.87 16.35
C ASP A 16 1.90 -9.37 15.38
N ILE A 17 2.20 -9.45 14.07
CA ILE A 17 1.31 -9.97 13.01
C ILE A 17 1.52 -11.48 12.84
N LYS A 18 1.31 -12.20 13.94
CA LYS A 18 1.27 -13.67 13.96
C LYS A 18 -0.06 -14.13 14.55
N ASN A 19 -0.69 -15.13 13.95
CA ASN A 19 -2.01 -15.63 14.34
C ASN A 19 -3.09 -14.52 14.29
N LYS A 20 -2.99 -13.63 13.30
CA LYS A 20 -3.91 -12.50 13.09
C LYS A 20 -4.77 -12.66 11.85
N LYS A 21 -5.85 -11.90 11.79
CA LYS A 21 -6.67 -11.68 10.60
C LYS A 21 -6.18 -10.45 9.88
N ILE A 22 -5.67 -10.64 8.66
CA ILE A 22 -5.14 -9.59 7.80
C ILE A 22 -6.20 -9.27 6.74
N GLY A 23 -6.77 -8.07 6.79
CA GLY A 23 -7.66 -7.54 5.76
C GLY A 23 -6.88 -6.99 4.58
N VAL A 24 -7.35 -7.28 3.36
CA VAL A 24 -6.69 -6.83 2.13
C VAL A 24 -7.68 -6.59 1.00
N ILE A 25 -7.37 -5.65 0.09
CA ILE A 25 -8.12 -5.49 -1.16
C ILE A 25 -7.78 -6.64 -2.11
N LYS A 26 -8.83 -7.34 -2.59
CA LYS A 26 -8.74 -8.55 -3.39
C LYS A 26 -7.87 -8.39 -4.64
N THR A 27 -7.96 -7.24 -5.31
CA THR A 27 -7.32 -6.98 -6.61
C THR A 27 -5.87 -6.48 -6.51
N THR A 28 -5.37 -6.17 -5.31
CA THR A 28 -4.05 -5.56 -5.15
C THR A 28 -3.06 -6.47 -4.42
N PHE A 29 -3.24 -6.69 -3.12
CA PHE A 29 -2.26 -7.43 -2.31
C PHE A 29 -2.72 -8.83 -1.89
N TYR A 30 -3.93 -9.26 -2.25
CA TYR A 30 -4.44 -10.57 -1.82
C TYR A 30 -3.54 -11.71 -2.30
N ASN A 31 -3.32 -11.82 -3.61
CA ASN A 31 -2.47 -12.88 -4.18
C ASN A 31 -1.05 -12.83 -3.58
N LEU A 32 -0.48 -11.62 -3.50
CA LEU A 32 0.83 -11.39 -2.91
C LEU A 32 0.93 -11.94 -1.47
N LEU A 33 -0.04 -11.62 -0.61
CA LEU A 33 -0.03 -12.06 0.78
C LEU A 33 -0.27 -13.56 0.89
N THR A 34 -1.21 -14.12 0.12
CA THR A 34 -1.51 -15.57 0.14
C THR A 34 -0.35 -16.43 -0.36
N GLN A 35 0.54 -15.89 -1.19
CA GLN A 35 1.73 -16.58 -1.70
C GLN A 35 2.98 -16.30 -0.86
N SER A 36 2.87 -15.49 0.20
CA SER A 36 3.98 -15.12 1.08
C SER A 36 3.93 -15.89 2.41
N SER A 37 5.00 -15.79 3.20
CA SER A 37 5.06 -16.37 4.55
C SER A 37 4.00 -15.82 5.50
N TYR A 38 3.41 -14.65 5.23
CA TYR A 38 2.33 -14.10 6.03
C TYR A 38 1.11 -15.03 6.08
N HIS A 39 0.85 -15.81 5.03
CA HIS A 39 -0.31 -16.72 5.02
C HIS A 39 -0.14 -17.92 5.97
N ASN A 40 1.10 -18.33 6.26
CA ASN A 40 1.36 -19.55 7.04
C ASN A 40 0.78 -19.47 8.46
N ASP A 41 0.92 -18.29 9.08
CA ASP A 41 0.50 -18.06 10.46
C ASP A 41 -0.73 -17.14 10.56
N ASN A 42 -1.28 -16.64 9.45
CA ASN A 42 -2.35 -15.64 9.48
C ASN A 42 -3.51 -15.96 8.53
N GLN A 43 -4.70 -15.49 8.89
CA GLN A 43 -5.87 -15.56 8.04
C GLN A 43 -5.95 -14.32 7.14
N ILE A 44 -5.89 -14.51 5.82
CA ILE A 44 -6.02 -13.42 4.84
C ILE A 44 -7.50 -13.26 4.46
N ILE A 45 -8.07 -12.09 4.72
CA ILE A 45 -9.48 -11.76 4.45
C ILE A 45 -9.57 -10.72 3.33
N ALA A 46 -10.17 -11.12 2.20
CA ALA A 46 -10.31 -10.26 1.03
C ALA A 46 -11.52 -9.33 1.14
N TYR A 47 -11.34 -8.09 0.71
CA TYR A 47 -12.37 -7.07 0.56
C TYR A 47 -12.36 -6.50 -0.86
N ASN A 48 -13.50 -6.02 -1.33
CA ASN A 48 -13.61 -5.43 -2.67
C ASN A 48 -13.39 -3.91 -2.66
N LEU A 49 -13.75 -3.22 -1.57
CA LEU A 49 -13.66 -1.76 -1.43
C LEU A 49 -12.84 -1.37 -0.19
N VAL A 50 -12.14 -0.23 -0.29
CA VAL A 50 -11.33 0.30 0.82
C VAL A 50 -12.21 0.69 2.01
N SER A 51 -13.42 1.19 1.75
CA SER A 51 -14.43 1.50 2.78
C SER A 51 -14.80 0.27 3.62
N ASP A 52 -14.98 -0.88 2.95
CA ASP A 52 -15.37 -2.12 3.63
C ASP A 52 -14.21 -2.70 4.43
N LEU A 53 -12.99 -2.59 3.88
CA LEU A 53 -11.76 -2.98 4.55
C LEU A 53 -11.54 -2.17 5.84
N LEU A 54 -11.67 -0.85 5.77
CA LEU A 54 -11.57 0.05 6.92
C LEU A 54 -12.69 -0.19 7.93
N SER A 55 -13.92 -0.42 7.46
CA SER A 55 -15.05 -0.79 8.33
C SER A 55 -14.82 -2.14 9.02
N GLY A 56 -14.23 -3.11 8.32
CA GLY A 56 -13.83 -4.39 8.89
C GLY A 56 -12.82 -4.24 10.01
N LEU A 57 -11.83 -3.36 9.85
CA LEU A 57 -10.88 -3.03 10.90
C LEU A 57 -11.57 -2.34 12.10
N ALA A 58 -12.41 -1.33 11.85
CA ALA A 58 -13.13 -0.60 12.89
C ALA A 58 -14.08 -1.49 13.71
N GLN A 59 -14.66 -2.51 13.07
CA GLN A 59 -15.56 -3.49 13.70
C GLN A 59 -14.80 -4.71 14.28
N ASN A 60 -13.47 -4.69 14.30
CA ASN A 60 -12.62 -5.81 14.75
C ASN A 60 -12.90 -7.14 14.03
N LYS A 61 -13.37 -7.09 12.76
CA LYS A 61 -13.49 -8.28 11.90
C LYS A 61 -12.12 -8.75 11.40
N VAL A 62 -11.17 -7.82 11.29
CA VAL A 62 -9.75 -8.04 11.02
C VAL A 62 -8.92 -7.28 12.06
N ASP A 63 -7.75 -7.80 12.38
CA ASP A 63 -6.85 -7.21 13.40
C ASP A 63 -5.93 -6.13 12.79
N VAL A 64 -5.59 -6.32 11.51
CA VAL A 64 -4.69 -5.46 10.75
C VAL A 64 -5.13 -5.44 9.29
N ILE A 65 -4.86 -4.35 8.59
CA ILE A 65 -5.11 -4.22 7.15
C ILE A 65 -3.83 -3.86 6.40
N VAL A 66 -3.81 -4.13 5.11
CA VAL A 66 -2.72 -3.76 4.20
C VAL A 66 -3.19 -2.78 3.15
N LEU A 67 -2.48 -1.66 3.03
CA LEU A 67 -2.68 -0.68 1.97
C LEU A 67 -1.36 -0.31 1.28
N ASN A 68 -1.49 0.44 0.18
CA ASN A 68 -0.37 1.19 -0.37
C ASN A 68 0.17 2.17 0.69
N ASN A 69 1.49 2.31 0.80
CA ASN A 69 2.10 3.18 1.82
C ASN A 69 1.67 4.64 1.64
N ALA A 70 1.61 5.17 0.42
CA ALA A 70 1.20 6.55 0.18
C ALA A 70 -0.25 6.81 0.64
N ILE A 71 -1.15 5.87 0.38
CA ILE A 71 -2.55 5.94 0.85
C ILE A 71 -2.61 5.85 2.38
N ALA A 72 -1.84 4.93 2.98
CA ALA A 72 -1.76 4.78 4.43
C ALA A 72 -1.33 6.08 5.12
N TYR A 73 -0.25 6.70 4.64
CA TYR A 73 0.24 7.98 5.15
C TYR A 73 -0.79 9.09 4.99
N SER A 74 -1.45 9.17 3.83
CA SER A 74 -2.52 10.16 3.60
C SER A 74 -3.66 10.03 4.61
N PHE A 75 -4.13 8.82 4.90
CA PHE A 75 -5.21 8.61 5.89
C PHE A 75 -4.81 9.00 7.31
N ILE A 76 -3.54 8.78 7.68
CA ILE A 76 -3.02 9.11 9.00
C ILE A 76 -2.78 10.62 9.14
N ASN A 77 -2.14 11.24 8.15
CA ASN A 77 -1.85 12.67 8.16
C ASN A 77 -3.14 13.51 8.19
N ASN A 78 -4.17 13.06 7.46
CA ASN A 78 -5.47 13.71 7.45
C ASN A 78 -6.35 13.35 8.68
N ASN A 79 -5.88 12.47 9.58
CA ASN A 79 -6.61 12.03 10.77
C ASN A 79 -8.06 11.57 10.49
N ILE A 80 -8.32 10.96 9.32
CA ILE A 80 -9.67 10.59 8.88
C ILE A 80 -10.21 9.39 9.69
N TYR A 81 -9.30 8.49 10.11
CA TYR A 81 -9.65 7.26 10.81
C TYR A 81 -8.82 7.08 12.09
N ASN A 82 -9.36 6.36 13.08
CA ASN A 82 -8.65 6.05 14.33
C ASN A 82 -7.63 4.90 14.16
N ILE A 83 -6.65 5.10 13.28
CA ILE A 83 -5.67 4.10 12.86
C ILE A 83 -4.22 4.54 13.13
N LYS A 84 -3.30 3.57 13.14
CA LYS A 84 -1.86 3.76 13.22
C LYS A 84 -1.12 2.80 12.27
N LEU A 85 0.11 3.16 11.92
CA LEU A 85 1.04 2.29 11.20
C LEU A 85 1.52 1.15 12.10
N VAL A 86 1.75 -0.02 11.50
CA VAL A 86 2.42 -1.16 12.14
C VAL A 86 3.77 -1.36 11.46
N GLY A 87 4.84 -1.09 12.19
CA GLY A 87 6.20 -1.14 11.67
C GLY A 87 6.45 -0.24 10.44
N HIS A 88 7.57 -0.50 9.77
CA HIS A 88 7.94 0.19 8.54
C HIS A 88 7.22 -0.39 7.32
N ALA A 89 7.11 0.43 6.27
CA ALA A 89 6.59 -0.02 4.99
C ALA A 89 7.47 -1.15 4.43
N ILE A 90 6.82 -2.16 3.87
CA ILE A 90 7.48 -3.27 3.16
C ILE A 90 7.61 -2.86 1.70
N PRO A 91 8.82 -2.71 1.15
CA PRO A 91 9.02 -2.41 -0.26
C PRO A 91 8.39 -3.49 -1.15
N LEU A 92 7.79 -3.07 -2.26
CA LEU A 92 7.28 -3.99 -3.27
C LEU A 92 8.07 -3.78 -4.56
N GLY A 93 9.03 -4.67 -4.80
CA GLY A 93 9.96 -4.53 -5.92
C GLY A 93 10.74 -3.21 -5.87
N GLU A 94 11.11 -2.73 -7.06
CA GLU A 94 11.96 -1.54 -7.24
C GLU A 94 11.16 -0.25 -7.53
N GLY A 95 9.83 -0.29 -7.45
CA GLY A 95 8.97 0.87 -7.68
C GLY A 95 7.79 0.62 -8.63
N TYR A 96 7.27 1.70 -9.22
CA TYR A 96 6.17 1.65 -10.19
C TYR A 96 6.70 1.67 -11.63
N GLY A 97 6.04 0.92 -12.51
CA GLY A 97 6.33 0.92 -13.95
C GLY A 97 5.09 1.23 -14.78
N ILE A 98 5.31 1.81 -15.96
CA ILE A 98 4.29 1.97 -16.99
C ILE A 98 4.34 0.72 -17.88
N ILE A 99 3.20 0.06 -18.05
CA ILE A 99 3.06 -1.17 -18.83
C ILE A 99 2.38 -0.83 -20.15
N ALA A 100 2.90 -1.38 -21.25
CA ALA A 100 2.27 -1.34 -22.57
C ALA A 100 2.26 -2.73 -23.21
N LEU A 101 1.52 -2.88 -24.32
CA LEU A 101 1.56 -4.08 -25.14
C LEU A 101 2.96 -4.26 -25.75
N SER A 102 3.34 -5.52 -26.01
CA SER A 102 4.68 -5.87 -26.50
C SER A 102 5.06 -5.22 -27.83
N ASP A 103 4.08 -4.82 -28.65
CA ASP A 103 4.29 -4.14 -29.93
C ASP A 103 4.42 -2.61 -29.81
N LYS A 104 4.39 -2.04 -28.60
CA LYS A 104 4.45 -0.59 -28.33
C LYS A 104 5.80 -0.12 -27.80
N GLU A 105 6.88 -0.80 -28.17
CA GLU A 105 8.24 -0.47 -27.73
C GLU A 105 8.60 1.00 -28.00
N ALA A 106 8.33 1.50 -29.22
CA ALA A 106 8.61 2.89 -29.58
C ALA A 106 7.91 3.91 -28.67
N LEU A 107 6.67 3.64 -28.24
CA LEU A 107 5.94 4.49 -27.32
C LEU A 107 6.57 4.47 -25.92
N ILE A 108 6.94 3.28 -25.43
CA ILE A 108 7.63 3.13 -24.13
C ILE A 108 8.98 3.87 -24.13
N THR A 109 9.73 3.83 -25.24
CA THR A 109 10.98 4.58 -25.37
C THR A 109 10.75 6.09 -25.20
N GLU A 110 9.73 6.65 -25.84
CA GLU A 110 9.41 8.08 -25.73
C GLU A 110 8.91 8.45 -24.32
N ILE A 111 8.08 7.60 -23.71
CA ILE A 111 7.63 7.78 -22.32
C ILE A 111 8.83 7.80 -21.37
N ASN A 112 9.77 6.85 -21.50
CA ASN A 112 10.97 6.80 -20.66
C ASN A 112 11.82 8.05 -20.81
N LYS A 113 12.02 8.55 -22.04
CA LYS A 113 12.73 9.82 -22.28
C LYS A 113 12.04 11.00 -21.59
N ALA A 114 10.71 11.07 -21.69
CA ALA A 114 9.94 12.14 -21.05
C ALA A 114 10.07 12.10 -19.52
N ILE A 115 9.98 10.92 -18.90
CA ILE A 115 10.17 10.73 -17.46
C ILE A 115 11.56 11.20 -17.04
N LEU A 116 12.62 10.77 -17.72
CA LEU A 116 14.00 11.20 -17.42
C LEU A 116 14.18 12.72 -17.57
N SER A 117 13.49 13.34 -18.54
CA SER A 117 13.53 14.79 -18.71
C SER A 117 12.92 15.53 -17.52
N ILE A 118 11.73 15.13 -17.07
CA ILE A 118 11.05 15.77 -15.94
C ILE A 118 11.72 15.49 -14.59
N GLU A 119 12.45 14.38 -14.48
CA GLU A 119 13.31 14.12 -13.32
C GLU A 119 14.49 15.08 -13.31
N LYS A 120 15.16 15.25 -14.46
CA LYS A 120 16.36 16.10 -14.58
C LYS A 120 16.06 17.58 -14.36
N ASP A 121 14.91 18.08 -14.82
CA ASP A 121 14.56 19.50 -14.71
C ASP A 121 13.84 19.85 -13.40
N GLY A 122 13.58 18.87 -12.53
CA GLY A 122 12.94 19.06 -11.23
C GLY A 122 11.41 19.11 -11.26
N THR A 123 10.78 19.05 -12.43
CA THR A 123 9.31 19.00 -12.58
C THR A 123 8.72 17.82 -11.82
N TYR A 124 9.38 16.65 -11.85
CA TYR A 124 8.95 15.48 -11.09
C TYR A 124 8.89 15.77 -9.58
N THR A 125 9.93 16.42 -9.05
CA THR A 125 10.00 16.81 -7.63
C THR A 125 8.88 17.78 -7.28
N SER A 126 8.59 18.77 -8.13
CA SER A 126 7.49 19.71 -7.92
C SER A 126 6.12 19.01 -7.91
N ILE A 127 5.90 18.05 -8.82
CA ILE A 127 4.69 17.23 -8.84
C ILE A 127 4.59 16.42 -7.54
N TYR A 128 5.68 15.75 -7.14
CA TYR A 128 5.70 14.95 -5.91
C TYR A 128 5.37 15.80 -4.68
N GLN A 129 6.02 16.95 -4.51
CA GLN A 129 5.77 17.86 -3.40
C GLN A 129 4.31 18.35 -3.37
N LYS A 130 3.73 18.66 -4.53
CA LYS A 130 2.34 19.13 -4.63
C LYS A 130 1.33 18.11 -4.08
N TYR A 131 1.57 16.81 -4.27
CA TYR A 131 0.62 15.76 -3.89
C TYR A 131 1.00 14.99 -2.61
N TYR A 132 2.28 14.99 -2.24
CA TYR A 132 2.83 14.16 -1.16
C TYR A 132 3.81 14.88 -0.22
N GLY A 133 4.08 16.17 -0.41
CA GLY A 133 5.04 16.95 0.39
C GLY A 133 4.53 17.41 1.76
N HIS A 134 3.69 16.60 2.41
CA HIS A 134 3.17 16.87 3.75
C HIS A 134 4.09 16.34 4.85
#